data_AF-A0A437NZ12-F1
#
_entry.id   AF-A0A437NZ12-F1
#
_cell.length_a   1.000
_cell.length_b   1.000
_cell.length_c   1.000
_cell.angle_alpha   90.00
_cell.angle_beta   90.00
_cell.angle_gamma   90.00
#
_symmetry.space_group_name_H-M   'P 1'
#
loop_
_entity.id
_entity.type
_entity.pdbx_description
1 polymer ?
#
loop_
_entity_poly.entity_id
_entity_poly.type
_entity_poly.pdbx_seq_one_letter_code
_entity_poly.pdbx_strand_id
1 'polypeptide(L)'
;MPDNLAWIADAWQSANLNATDLYITCARGLSPQQLAERMADHAPVEVGPALTIQEASRRVDLAQIYCVGRIGQSGDWSFIVECGGSEGWSLDPAVSRGAEVLIFDPRPDDPPSFFRYLADGEVQLHFELGFGYDPAGSRPDLLRPALEAAGVIPPEESIDDLLGEDEELSPVEEKRRVLKVVGEHFGLSLPRQLIESEQLPAVVTRTSPPSSW
;
A
#
# COMPACT_ATOMS: atom_id res chain seq x y z
N MET A 1 -15.00 -8.66 -14.08
CA MET A 1 -14.83 -7.50 -13.18
C MET A 1 -13.35 -7.34 -12.97
N PRO A 2 -12.78 -6.13 -13.01
CA PRO A 2 -11.42 -5.93 -12.53
C PRO A 2 -11.37 -6.40 -11.07
N ASP A 3 -10.35 -7.17 -10.73
CA ASP A 3 -10.12 -7.58 -9.34
C ASP A 3 -9.97 -6.31 -8.48
N ASN A 4 -10.75 -6.23 -7.41
CA ASN A 4 -10.65 -5.15 -6.44
C ASN A 4 -9.44 -5.36 -5.51
N LEU A 5 -9.11 -4.38 -4.69
CA LEU A 5 -7.95 -4.47 -3.79
C LEU A 5 -8.19 -5.36 -2.56
N ALA A 6 -9.40 -5.90 -2.37
CA ALA A 6 -9.77 -6.60 -1.13
C ALA A 6 -8.92 -7.86 -0.88
N TRP A 7 -8.44 -8.52 -1.93
CA TRP A 7 -7.58 -9.71 -1.81
C TRP A 7 -6.25 -9.42 -1.07
N ILE A 8 -5.79 -8.17 -1.04
CA ILE A 8 -4.57 -7.76 -0.33
C ILE A 8 -4.71 -8.03 1.18
N ALA A 9 -5.91 -7.84 1.75
CA ALA A 9 -6.17 -8.17 3.15
C ALA A 9 -5.91 -9.66 3.45
N ASP A 10 -6.27 -10.55 2.52
CA ASP A 10 -6.03 -11.99 2.65
C ASP A 10 -4.55 -12.33 2.53
N ALA A 11 -3.84 -11.64 1.63
CA ALA A 11 -2.41 -11.82 1.43
C ALA A 11 -1.62 -11.42 2.69
N TRP A 12 -2.02 -10.34 3.36
CA TRP A 12 -1.41 -9.87 4.60
C TRP A 12 -1.71 -10.74 5.84
N GLN A 13 -2.62 -11.71 5.74
CA GLN A 13 -2.96 -12.61 6.84
C GLN A 13 -2.07 -13.88 6.89
N SER A 14 -1.32 -14.17 5.82
CA SER A 14 -0.65 -15.47 5.70
C SER A 14 0.51 -15.59 6.71
N ALA A 15 0.34 -16.43 7.73
CA ALA A 15 1.37 -16.78 8.73
C ALA A 15 2.58 -17.56 8.15
N ASN A 16 2.67 -17.69 6.83
CA ASN A 16 3.88 -18.16 6.19
C ASN A 16 4.90 -17.03 6.26
N LEU A 17 6.02 -17.25 6.96
CA LEU A 17 7.23 -16.41 6.89
C LEU A 17 7.82 -16.30 5.46
N ASN A 18 7.23 -17.01 4.48
CA ASN A 18 7.53 -16.93 3.05
C ASN A 18 6.45 -16.16 2.25
N ALA A 19 5.37 -15.71 2.90
CA ALA A 19 4.44 -14.76 2.32
C ALA A 19 5.20 -13.43 2.27
N THR A 20 5.69 -13.11 1.09
CA THR A 20 6.28 -11.81 0.76
C THR A 20 5.33 -10.72 1.23
N ASP A 21 5.70 -10.03 2.30
CA ASP A 21 4.97 -8.88 2.79
C ASP A 21 4.77 -7.90 1.64
N LEU A 22 3.53 -7.82 1.16
CA LEU A 22 3.20 -7.05 -0.03
C LEU A 22 3.14 -5.58 0.35
N TYR A 23 4.30 -4.94 0.42
CA TYR A 23 4.40 -3.50 0.44
C TYR A 23 4.09 -2.97 -0.96
N ILE A 24 2.98 -2.27 -1.11
CA ILE A 24 2.51 -1.81 -2.41
C ILE A 24 2.47 -0.29 -2.40
N THR A 25 3.19 0.32 -3.33
CA THR A 25 3.08 1.75 -3.63
C THR A 25 2.56 1.93 -5.04
N CYS A 26 1.50 2.71 -5.22
CA CYS A 26 0.92 3.04 -6.51
C CYS A 26 1.02 4.53 -6.77
N ALA A 27 1.24 4.93 -8.02
CA ALA A 27 1.26 6.32 -8.43
C ALA A 27 0.49 6.57 -9.72
N ARG A 28 -0.33 7.62 -9.74
CA ARG A 28 -0.98 8.16 -10.93
C ARG A 28 -0.26 9.44 -11.34
N GLY A 29 0.06 9.55 -12.64
CA GLY A 29 0.86 10.66 -13.18
C GLY A 29 2.37 10.40 -13.22
N LEU A 30 2.84 9.24 -12.76
CA LEU A 30 4.23 8.78 -12.89
C LEU A 30 4.29 7.49 -13.69
N SER A 31 5.33 7.32 -14.49
CA SER A 31 5.69 6.00 -15.04
C SER A 31 6.26 5.08 -13.94
N PRO A 32 6.29 3.76 -14.14
CA PRO A 32 6.81 2.84 -13.13
C PRO A 32 8.28 3.09 -12.80
N GLN A 33 9.08 3.49 -13.80
CA GLN A 33 10.48 3.88 -13.59
C GLN A 33 10.60 5.18 -12.79
N GLN A 34 9.81 6.21 -13.11
CA GLN A 34 9.83 7.46 -12.34
C GLN A 34 9.40 7.25 -10.89
N LEU A 35 8.42 6.38 -10.63
CA LEU A 35 8.03 6.02 -9.28
C LEU A 35 9.21 5.36 -8.53
N ALA A 36 9.85 4.37 -9.14
CA ALA A 36 11.01 3.69 -8.55
C ALA A 36 12.17 4.66 -8.27
N GLU A 37 12.49 5.55 -9.21
CA GLU A 37 13.52 6.59 -9.04
C GLU A 37 13.19 7.51 -7.87
N ARG A 38 11.95 7.98 -7.74
CA ARG A 38 11.57 8.84 -6.61
C ARG A 38 11.61 8.11 -5.27
N MET A 39 11.32 6.81 -5.25
CA MET A 39 11.41 5.98 -4.03
C MET A 39 12.84 5.62 -3.64
N ALA A 40 13.75 5.56 -4.61
CA ALA A 40 15.19 5.38 -4.41
C ALA A 40 15.93 6.71 -4.20
N ASP A 41 15.29 7.70 -3.57
CA ASP A 41 15.82 9.06 -3.32
C ASP A 41 16.36 9.77 -4.57
N HIS A 42 15.68 9.60 -5.71
CA HIS A 42 16.05 10.13 -7.03
C HIS A 42 17.39 9.61 -7.58
N ALA A 43 17.92 8.52 -7.02
CA ALA A 43 19.04 7.81 -7.64
C ALA A 43 18.56 7.10 -8.91
N PRO A 44 19.39 7.03 -9.97
CA PRO A 44 19.09 6.20 -11.13
C PRO A 44 18.87 4.76 -10.69
N VAL A 45 17.70 4.22 -11.04
CA VAL A 45 17.35 2.83 -10.75
C VAL A 45 17.63 2.00 -12.00
N GLU A 46 18.46 0.97 -11.85
CA GLU A 46 18.67 0.01 -12.93
C GLU A 46 17.49 -0.97 -12.97
N VAL A 47 16.73 -0.92 -14.07
CA VAL A 47 15.66 -1.88 -14.33
C VAL A 47 16.28 -3.19 -14.78
N GLY A 48 16.23 -4.18 -13.88
CA GLY A 48 16.71 -5.53 -14.10
C GLY A 48 15.71 -6.42 -14.84
N PRO A 49 15.99 -7.73 -14.91
CA PRO A 49 15.11 -8.69 -15.58
C PRO A 49 13.74 -8.78 -14.90
N ALA A 50 12.77 -9.30 -15.62
CA ALA A 50 11.46 -9.63 -15.06
C ALA A 50 11.59 -10.82 -14.10
N LEU A 51 11.08 -10.66 -12.88
CA LEU A 51 11.16 -11.65 -11.81
C LEU A 51 9.78 -11.96 -11.25
N THR A 52 9.58 -13.20 -10.82
CA THR A 52 8.47 -13.54 -9.92
C THR A 52 8.70 -12.92 -8.54
N ILE A 53 7.66 -12.90 -7.71
CA ILE A 53 7.76 -12.41 -6.35
C ILE A 53 8.75 -13.21 -5.50
N GLN A 54 8.80 -14.53 -5.68
CA GLN A 54 9.76 -15.38 -4.95
C GLN A 54 11.20 -15.16 -5.43
N GLU A 55 11.40 -14.88 -6.71
CA GLU A 55 12.73 -14.56 -7.25
C GLU A 55 13.23 -13.20 -6.76
N ALA A 56 12.36 -12.19 -6.71
CA ALA A 56 12.69 -10.87 -6.15
C ALA A 56 13.01 -10.97 -4.65
N SER A 57 12.21 -11.70 -3.87
CA SER A 57 12.46 -11.93 -2.44
C SER A 57 13.81 -12.60 -2.18
N ARG A 58 14.21 -13.60 -2.99
CA ARG A 58 15.53 -14.26 -2.86
C ARG A 58 16.71 -13.35 -3.18
N ARG A 59 16.51 -12.22 -3.87
CA ARG A 59 17.56 -11.23 -4.13
C ARG A 59 17.79 -10.28 -2.97
N VAL A 60 16.84 -10.19 -2.03
CA VAL A 60 17.01 -9.39 -0.83
C VAL A 60 18.12 -10.02 0.01
N ASP A 61 19.15 -9.22 0.26
CA ASP A 61 20.24 -9.51 1.18
C ASP A 61 20.40 -8.24 2.01
N LEU A 62 19.92 -8.25 3.26
CA LEU A 62 19.87 -7.06 4.11
C LEU A 62 21.25 -6.39 4.34
N ALA A 63 22.36 -7.03 3.93
CA ALA A 63 23.69 -6.45 3.92
C ALA A 63 24.03 -5.62 2.66
N GLN A 64 23.43 -5.91 1.49
CA GLN A 64 23.80 -5.29 0.20
C GLN A 64 22.58 -4.80 -0.62
N ILE A 65 21.47 -5.51 -0.53
CA ILE A 65 20.21 -5.25 -1.23
C ILE A 65 19.10 -5.29 -0.19
N TYR A 66 18.79 -4.13 0.37
CA TYR A 66 17.85 -3.99 1.47
C TYR A 66 16.40 -4.16 1.00
N CYS A 67 16.08 -3.63 -0.20
CA CYS A 67 14.75 -3.74 -0.80
C CYS A 67 14.84 -3.99 -2.31
N VAL A 68 14.01 -4.91 -2.79
CA VAL A 68 13.79 -5.16 -4.22
C VAL A 68 12.33 -4.88 -4.54
N GLY A 69 12.09 -3.97 -5.46
CA GLY A 69 10.77 -3.69 -6.00
C GLY A 69 10.53 -4.41 -7.32
N ARG A 70 9.29 -4.83 -7.56
CA ARG A 70 8.80 -5.22 -8.89
C ARG A 70 7.85 -4.16 -9.39
N ILE A 71 8.13 -3.60 -10.56
CA ILE A 71 7.39 -2.47 -11.12
C ILE A 71 6.44 -2.90 -12.23
N GLY A 72 5.32 -2.20 -12.34
CA GLY A 72 4.34 -2.43 -13.41
C GLY A 72 3.33 -1.30 -13.51
N GLN A 73 2.33 -1.49 -14.36
CA GLN A 73 1.25 -0.53 -14.55
C GLN A 73 -0.09 -1.28 -14.64
N SER A 74 -1.13 -0.72 -14.04
CA SER A 74 -2.50 -1.20 -14.11
C SER A 74 -3.44 0.00 -14.31
N GLY A 75 -4.01 0.11 -15.51
CA GLY A 75 -4.76 1.32 -15.92
C GLY A 75 -3.88 2.57 -15.87
N ASP A 76 -4.36 3.62 -15.20
CA ASP A 76 -3.66 4.89 -15.04
C ASP A 76 -2.64 4.89 -13.89
N TRP A 77 -2.53 3.77 -13.16
CA TRP A 77 -1.67 3.64 -11.99
C TRP A 77 -0.42 2.83 -12.32
N SER A 78 0.73 3.45 -12.16
CA SER A 78 2.00 2.73 -11.99
C SER A 78 2.06 2.15 -10.59
N PHE A 79 2.74 1.02 -10.41
CA PHE A 79 2.91 0.42 -9.10
C PHE A 79 4.30 -0.15 -8.92
N ILE A 80 4.68 -0.31 -7.67
CA ILE A 80 5.83 -1.08 -7.20
C ILE A 80 5.40 -1.96 -6.04
N VAL A 81 5.83 -3.22 -6.09
CA VAL A 81 5.63 -4.21 -5.03
C VAL A 81 6.99 -4.54 -4.46
N GLU A 82 7.27 -4.10 -3.24
CA GLU A 82 8.57 -4.27 -2.59
C GLU A 82 8.62 -5.55 -1.76
N CYS A 83 9.81 -6.15 -1.71
CA CYS A 83 10.17 -7.25 -0.83
C CYS A 83 11.40 -6.82 0.00
N GLY A 84 11.47 -7.24 1.26
CA GLY A 84 12.56 -6.91 2.19
C GLY A 84 12.13 -5.90 3.25
N GLY A 85 13.06 -5.06 3.71
CA GLY A 85 12.82 -4.06 4.75
C GLY A 85 12.12 -2.80 4.23
N SER A 86 11.04 -2.95 3.46
CA SER A 86 10.33 -1.80 2.92
C SER A 86 9.69 -0.99 4.06
N GLU A 87 9.82 0.33 3.98
CA GLU A 87 9.18 1.26 4.91
C GLU A 87 8.34 2.26 4.11
N GLY A 88 7.26 1.77 3.51
CA GLY A 88 6.35 2.62 2.75
C GLY A 88 5.82 3.78 3.60
N TRP A 89 5.60 3.54 4.89
CA TRP A 89 5.16 4.57 5.85
C TRP A 89 6.10 5.79 5.94
N SER A 90 7.41 5.60 5.82
CA SER A 90 8.42 6.66 5.99
C SER A 90 8.73 7.40 4.69
N LEU A 91 8.06 7.06 3.58
CA LEU A 91 8.31 7.66 2.28
C LEU A 91 8.06 9.17 2.30
N ASP A 92 9.03 9.96 1.82
CA ASP A 92 8.92 11.42 1.76
C ASP A 92 7.72 11.83 0.88
N PRO A 93 6.78 12.64 1.39
CA PRO A 93 5.68 13.20 0.60
C PRO A 93 6.10 13.79 -0.75
N ALA A 94 7.32 14.32 -0.89
CA ALA A 94 7.89 14.87 -2.12
C ALA A 94 7.84 13.91 -3.31
N VAL A 95 7.80 12.59 -3.08
CA VAL A 95 7.53 11.56 -4.10
C VAL A 95 6.26 11.85 -4.90
N SER A 96 5.27 12.50 -4.30
CA SER A 96 3.98 12.83 -4.94
C SER A 96 3.94 14.18 -5.67
N ARG A 97 5.04 14.93 -5.81
CA ARG A 97 5.00 16.22 -6.53
C ARG A 97 4.55 16.06 -7.98
N GLY A 98 3.42 16.66 -8.36
CA GLY A 98 2.81 16.53 -9.70
C GLY A 98 2.20 15.15 -9.97
N ALA A 99 1.87 14.40 -8.92
CA ALA A 99 1.32 13.05 -8.99
C ALA A 99 0.45 12.76 -7.76
N GLU A 100 -0.23 11.62 -7.81
CA GLU A 100 -0.94 11.04 -6.66
C GLU A 100 -0.30 9.71 -6.31
N VAL A 101 -0.09 9.45 -5.02
CA VAL A 101 0.59 8.24 -4.54
C VAL A 101 -0.20 7.60 -3.42
N LEU A 102 -0.45 6.30 -3.54
CA LEU A 102 -1.14 5.46 -2.57
C LEU A 102 -0.15 4.44 -2.03
N ILE A 103 -0.08 4.30 -0.71
CA ILE A 103 0.83 3.38 -0.02
C ILE A 103 -0.01 2.45 0.83
N PHE A 104 0.23 1.15 0.66
CA PHE A 104 -0.36 0.06 1.41
C PHE A 104 0.76 -0.67 2.15
N ASP A 105 0.80 -0.51 3.47
CA ASP A 105 1.89 -1.00 4.31
C ASP A 105 1.36 -2.06 5.30
N PRO A 106 1.72 -3.34 5.14
CA PRO A 106 1.22 -4.41 6.01
C PRO A 106 1.70 -4.34 7.46
N ARG A 107 2.91 -3.81 7.70
CA ARG A 107 3.64 -3.85 8.98
C ARG A 107 3.46 -5.17 9.78
N PRO A 108 3.90 -6.32 9.23
CA PRO A 108 3.75 -7.62 9.89
C PRO A 108 4.49 -7.70 11.24
N ASP A 109 5.65 -7.04 11.34
CA ASP A 109 6.52 -7.06 12.52
C ASP A 109 6.12 -6.01 13.57
N ASP A 110 5.36 -4.98 13.18
CA ASP A 110 4.94 -3.87 14.04
C ASP A 110 3.53 -3.37 13.66
N PRO A 111 2.49 -4.20 13.86
CA PRO A 111 1.12 -3.86 13.51
C PRO A 111 0.63 -2.62 14.28
N PRO A 112 -0.35 -1.86 13.75
CA PRO A 112 -1.28 -2.23 12.67
C PRO A 112 -0.76 -1.99 11.24
N SER A 113 -1.51 -2.45 10.23
CA SER A 113 -1.25 -2.11 8.82
C SER A 113 -1.74 -0.69 8.53
N PHE A 114 -1.20 0.00 7.53
CA PHE A 114 -1.54 1.40 7.24
C PHE A 114 -1.90 1.62 5.77
N PHE A 115 -2.74 2.62 5.56
CA PHE A 115 -2.97 3.23 4.25
C PHE A 115 -2.55 4.71 4.30
N ARG A 116 -1.90 5.18 3.24
CA ARG A 116 -1.52 6.59 3.09
C ARG A 116 -1.74 7.06 1.66
N TYR A 117 -2.35 8.23 1.53
CA TYR A 117 -2.55 8.97 0.29
C TYR A 117 -1.73 10.26 0.33
N LEU A 118 -0.85 10.40 -0.66
CA LEU A 118 -0.01 11.56 -0.90
C LEU A 118 -0.42 12.22 -2.21
N ALA A 119 -0.45 13.54 -2.22
CA ALA A 119 -0.61 14.31 -3.45
C ALA A 119 0.16 15.61 -3.34
N ASP A 120 0.82 15.99 -4.43
CA ASP A 120 1.53 17.26 -4.60
C ASP A 120 2.55 17.61 -3.51
N GLY A 121 3.20 16.60 -2.94
CA GLY A 121 4.23 16.80 -1.92
C GLY A 121 3.69 16.82 -0.49
N GLU A 122 2.42 16.48 -0.26
CA GLU A 122 1.77 16.53 1.05
C GLU A 122 1.03 15.23 1.39
N VAL A 123 0.89 14.96 2.69
CA VAL A 123 0.05 13.88 3.20
C VAL A 123 -1.40 14.32 3.21
N GLN A 124 -2.20 13.78 2.30
CA GLN A 124 -3.62 14.10 2.19
C GLN A 124 -4.43 13.32 3.21
N LEU A 125 -4.17 12.01 3.33
CA LEU A 125 -4.88 11.13 4.25
C LEU A 125 -3.95 9.99 4.68
N HIS A 126 -3.99 9.61 5.95
CA HIS A 126 -3.46 8.35 6.45
C HIS A 126 -4.30 7.86 7.62
N PHE A 127 -4.39 6.55 7.77
CA PHE A 127 -5.04 5.90 8.92
C PHE A 127 -4.60 4.43 9.03
N GLU A 128 -4.84 3.86 10.21
CA GLU A 128 -4.61 2.46 10.53
C GLU A 128 -5.72 1.58 9.95
N LEU A 129 -5.36 0.40 9.47
CA LEU A 129 -6.29 -0.56 8.89
C LEU A 129 -6.58 -1.68 9.89
N GLY A 130 -7.86 -1.90 10.22
CA GLY A 130 -8.27 -2.97 11.13
C GLY A 130 -8.02 -2.66 12.61
N PHE A 131 -7.86 -1.38 12.95
CA PHE A 131 -7.62 -0.91 14.33
C PHE A 131 -8.38 0.39 14.63
N GLY A 132 -9.60 0.50 14.12
CA GLY A 132 -10.41 1.71 14.25
C GLY A 132 -10.01 2.80 13.27
N TYR A 133 -10.94 3.70 12.98
CA TYR A 133 -10.75 4.76 12.00
C TYR A 133 -10.36 6.09 12.67
N ASP A 134 -9.06 6.35 12.73
CA ASP A 134 -8.47 7.61 13.20
C ASP A 134 -7.66 8.28 12.07
N PRO A 135 -8.32 9.03 11.17
CA PRO A 135 -7.67 9.62 10.01
C PRO A 135 -6.93 10.92 10.34
N ALA A 136 -5.75 11.10 9.74
CA ALA A 136 -4.99 12.33 9.78
C ALA A 136 -4.41 12.72 8.40
N GLY A 137 -3.97 13.96 8.25
CA GLY A 137 -3.54 14.56 6.97
C GLY A 137 -4.28 15.87 6.67
N SER A 138 -4.07 16.43 5.49
CA SER A 138 -4.74 17.69 5.08
C SER A 138 -6.22 17.49 4.69
N ARG A 139 -6.63 16.25 4.42
CA ARG A 139 -8.00 15.85 4.03
C ARG A 139 -8.44 14.57 4.78
N PRO A 140 -8.54 14.59 6.12
CA PRO A 140 -8.85 13.41 6.93
C PRO A 140 -10.21 12.77 6.57
N ASP A 141 -11.20 13.58 6.19
CA ASP A 141 -12.55 13.10 5.88
C ASP A 141 -12.74 12.66 4.41
N LEU A 142 -11.67 12.58 3.61
CA LEU A 142 -11.75 12.27 2.18
C LEU A 142 -12.50 10.96 1.89
N LEU A 143 -12.27 9.93 2.69
CA LEU A 143 -12.88 8.61 2.52
C LEU A 143 -14.06 8.36 3.46
N ARG A 144 -14.31 9.22 4.46
CA ARG A 144 -15.35 9.02 5.47
C ARG A 144 -16.72 8.68 4.88
N PRO A 145 -17.29 9.47 3.92
CA PRO A 145 -18.61 9.16 3.36
C PRO A 145 -18.69 7.79 2.70
N ALA A 146 -17.61 7.35 2.05
CA ALA A 146 -17.56 6.06 1.37
C ALA A 146 -17.38 4.90 2.36
N LEU A 147 -16.62 5.11 3.44
CA LEU A 147 -16.43 4.14 4.52
C LEU A 147 -17.71 3.95 5.35
N GLU A 148 -18.46 5.03 5.62
CA GLU A 148 -19.79 4.98 6.26
C GLU A 148 -20.79 4.23 5.38
N ALA A 149 -20.85 4.56 4.09
CA ALA A 149 -21.74 3.88 3.14
C ALA A 149 -21.41 2.37 2.98
N ALA A 150 -20.15 1.99 3.20
CA ALA A 150 -19.71 0.60 3.19
C ALA A 150 -19.88 -0.11 4.56
N GLY A 151 -20.37 0.60 5.58
CA GLY A 151 -20.53 0.09 6.95
C GLY A 151 -19.19 -0.34 7.56
N VAL A 152 -18.10 0.34 7.21
CA VAL A 152 -16.78 0.14 7.82
C VAL A 152 -16.67 0.93 9.12
N ILE A 153 -17.22 2.14 9.11
CA ILE A 153 -17.21 3.05 10.25
C ILE A 153 -18.65 3.49 10.55
N PRO A 154 -18.97 3.79 11.82
CA PRO A 154 -20.27 4.33 12.18
C PRO A 154 -20.48 5.72 11.54
N PRO A 155 -21.73 6.10 11.24
CA PRO A 155 -22.05 7.46 10.83
C PRO A 155 -21.58 8.48 11.87
N GLU A 156 -21.04 9.62 11.44
CA GLU A 156 -20.58 10.68 12.35
C GLU A 156 -21.66 11.15 13.35
N GLU A 157 -22.94 11.12 12.95
CA GLU A 157 -24.08 11.53 13.79
C GLU A 157 -24.51 10.46 14.82
N SER A 158 -23.96 9.24 14.79
CA SER A 158 -24.42 8.11 15.60
C SER A 158 -23.73 8.00 16.98
N ILE A 159 -23.41 9.12 17.62
CA ILE A 159 -22.65 9.17 18.88
C ILE A 159 -23.32 8.38 20.05
N ASP A 160 -24.61 8.00 19.92
CA ASP A 160 -25.42 7.47 21.04
C ASP A 160 -25.98 6.04 20.91
N ASP A 161 -25.72 5.27 19.85
CA ASP A 161 -26.25 3.87 19.73
C ASP A 161 -25.33 2.80 20.37
N LEU A 162 -24.67 3.16 21.48
CA LEU A 162 -23.67 2.37 22.23
C LEU A 162 -24.22 1.13 22.98
N LEU A 163 -25.42 0.62 22.68
CA LEU A 163 -26.00 -0.54 23.40
C LEU A 163 -26.72 -1.55 22.48
N GLY A 164 -26.32 -1.64 21.21
CA GLY A 164 -26.59 -2.81 20.39
C GLY A 164 -25.42 -3.78 20.43
N GLU A 165 -25.68 -5.08 20.27
CA GLU A 165 -24.65 -6.03 19.83
C GLU A 165 -24.27 -5.66 18.39
N ASP A 166 -23.56 -4.55 18.18
CA ASP A 166 -22.94 -4.28 16.89
C ASP A 166 -21.91 -5.39 16.70
N GLU A 167 -22.17 -6.23 15.71
CA GLU A 167 -21.30 -7.32 15.31
C GLU A 167 -20.00 -6.69 14.79
N GLU A 168 -19.05 -6.42 15.70
CA GLU A 168 -17.78 -5.81 15.39
C GLU A 168 -17.14 -6.61 14.24
N LEU A 169 -16.84 -5.92 13.13
CA LEU A 169 -16.18 -6.54 12.01
C LEU A 169 -14.84 -7.12 12.48
N SER A 170 -14.55 -8.36 12.10
CA SER A 170 -13.19 -8.86 12.28
C SER A 170 -12.20 -7.92 11.58
N PRO A 171 -10.98 -7.70 12.12
CA PRO A 171 -10.00 -6.80 11.51
C PRO A 171 -9.70 -7.09 10.03
N VAL A 172 -9.81 -8.36 9.61
CA VAL A 172 -9.62 -8.77 8.21
C VAL A 172 -10.77 -8.30 7.32
N GLU A 173 -12.01 -8.43 7.80
CA GLU A 173 -13.18 -8.00 7.05
C GLU A 173 -13.24 -6.48 6.95
N GLU A 174 -12.88 -5.76 8.02
CA GLU A 174 -12.68 -4.32 8.00
C GLU A 174 -11.64 -3.92 6.93
N LYS A 175 -10.45 -4.54 6.95
CA LYS A 175 -9.40 -4.34 5.94
C LYS A 175 -9.89 -4.58 4.52
N ARG A 176 -10.62 -5.68 4.25
CA ARG A 176 -11.17 -5.99 2.93
C ARG A 176 -12.09 -4.88 2.44
N ARG A 177 -13.01 -4.41 3.30
CA ARG A 177 -13.97 -3.36 2.95
C ARG A 177 -13.29 -2.02 2.73
N VAL A 178 -12.33 -1.64 3.57
CA VAL A 178 -11.52 -0.43 3.36
C VAL A 178 -10.80 -0.48 2.01
N LEU A 179 -10.09 -1.57 1.73
CA LEU A 179 -9.33 -1.72 0.48
C LEU A 179 -10.25 -1.68 -0.75
N LYS A 180 -11.46 -2.25 -0.65
CA LYS A 180 -12.47 -2.12 -1.69
C LYS A 180 -12.89 -0.66 -1.89
N VAL A 181 -13.21 0.07 -0.82
CA VAL A 181 -13.57 1.50 -0.86
C VAL A 181 -12.45 2.34 -1.47
N VAL A 182 -11.20 2.10 -1.07
CA VAL A 182 -10.03 2.78 -1.63
C VAL A 182 -9.91 2.51 -3.14
N GLY A 183 -10.00 1.25 -3.56
CA GLY A 183 -9.94 0.89 -4.98
C GLY A 183 -11.03 1.57 -5.81
N GLU A 184 -12.27 1.60 -5.31
CA GLU A 184 -13.41 2.24 -5.96
C GLU A 184 -13.26 3.78 -6.00
N HIS A 185 -12.85 4.41 -4.90
CA HIS A 185 -12.70 5.87 -4.81
C HIS A 185 -11.61 6.39 -5.74
N PHE A 186 -10.45 5.72 -5.79
CA PHE A 186 -9.31 6.15 -6.60
C PHE A 186 -9.30 5.57 -8.02
N GLY A 187 -10.23 4.67 -8.34
CA GLY A 187 -10.23 3.93 -9.60
C GLY A 187 -9.00 3.02 -9.75
N LEU A 188 -8.45 2.54 -8.63
CA LEU A 188 -7.29 1.65 -8.59
C LEU A 188 -7.76 0.19 -8.62
N SER A 189 -7.24 -0.58 -9.56
CA SER A 189 -7.37 -2.04 -9.59
C SER A 189 -5.99 -2.66 -9.73
N LEU A 190 -5.69 -3.62 -8.87
CA LEU A 190 -4.48 -4.43 -8.92
C LEU A 190 -4.88 -5.90 -8.98
N PRO A 191 -4.88 -6.51 -10.18
CA PRO A 191 -5.20 -7.93 -10.32
C PRO A 191 -4.27 -8.82 -9.51
N ARG A 192 -4.86 -9.75 -8.74
CA ARG A 192 -4.09 -10.66 -7.88
C ARG A 192 -3.06 -11.44 -8.69
N GLN A 193 -3.47 -11.94 -9.85
CA GLN A 193 -2.61 -12.70 -10.75
C GLN A 193 -1.40 -11.88 -11.24
N LEU A 194 -1.61 -10.59 -11.55
CA LEU A 194 -0.56 -9.66 -11.95
C LEU A 194 0.48 -9.48 -10.84
N ILE A 195 0.03 -9.33 -9.59
CA ILE A 195 0.93 -9.10 -8.47
C ILE A 195 1.64 -10.38 -8.02
N GLU A 196 0.90 -11.48 -7.82
CA GLU A 196 1.45 -12.70 -7.21
C GLU A 196 2.16 -13.62 -8.21
N SER A 197 1.68 -13.71 -9.46
CA SER A 197 2.08 -14.77 -10.40
C SER A 197 2.92 -14.29 -11.56
N GLU A 198 2.74 -13.04 -12.02
CA GLU A 198 3.47 -12.54 -13.18
C GLU A 198 4.92 -12.19 -12.87
N GLN A 199 5.75 -12.32 -13.92
CA GLN A 199 7.12 -11.83 -13.91
C GLN A 199 7.12 -10.35 -14.27
N LEU A 200 7.60 -9.52 -13.35
CA LEU A 200 7.62 -8.07 -13.50
C LEU A 200 9.06 -7.55 -13.44
N PRO A 201 9.42 -6.52 -14.23
CA PRO A 201 10.74 -5.91 -14.15
C PRO A 201 11.10 -5.56 -12.71
N ALA A 202 12.29 -6.00 -12.29
CA ALA A 202 12.75 -5.80 -10.93
C ALA A 202 13.70 -4.61 -10.83
N VAL A 203 13.67 -3.94 -9.69
CA VAL A 203 14.50 -2.79 -9.36
C VAL A 203 15.02 -2.92 -7.94
N VAL A 204 16.23 -2.44 -7.69
CA VAL A 204 16.72 -2.25 -6.31
C VAL A 204 16.28 -0.87 -5.86
N THR A 205 15.37 -0.80 -4.89
CA THR A 205 14.88 0.47 -4.37
C THR A 205 15.75 0.99 -3.23
N ARG A 206 16.37 0.09 -2.47
CA ARG A 206 17.28 0.45 -1.35
C ARG A 206 18.41 -0.57 -1.20
N THR A 207 19.61 -0.07 -0.92
CA THR A 207 20.81 -0.89 -0.63
C THR A 207 21.22 -0.86 0.84
N SER A 208 20.60 0.02 1.65
CA SER A 208 20.84 0.14 3.09
C SER A 208 19.55 0.49 3.81
N PRO A 209 19.45 0.24 5.13
CA PRO A 209 18.36 0.76 5.94
C PRO A 209 18.31 2.29 5.87
N PRO A 210 17.13 2.90 6.06
CA PRO A 210 17.01 4.34 6.15
C PRO A 210 17.81 4.89 7.34
N SER A 211 18.33 6.11 7.16
CA SER A 211 19.24 6.78 8.11
C SER A 211 18.60 7.18 9.44
N SER A 212 17.29 6.97 9.62
CA SER A 212 16.51 7.41 10.77
C SER A 212 16.03 6.23 11.59
N TRP A 213 16.69 6.01 12.73
CA TRP A 213 16.25 5.24 13.89
C TRP A 213 16.22 6.18 15.10
#